data_AF-A0A5M4AG17-F1
#
_entry.id   AF-A0A5M4AG17-F1
#
_cell.length_a   1.000
_cell.length_b   1.000
_cell.length_c   1.000
_cell.angle_alpha   90.00
_cell.angle_beta   90.00
_cell.angle_gamma   90.00
#
_symmetry.space_group_name_H-M   'P 1'
#
loop_
_entity.id
_entity.type
_entity.pdbx_description
1 polymer ?
#
loop_
_entity_poly.entity_id
_entity_poly.type
_entity_poly.pdbx_seq_one_letter_code
_entity_poly.pdbx_strand_id
1 'polypeptide(L)'
;MNRKILHLALPNIVSNITVPLLGLVDMTLMGHLGSAVYIGAISLGGVIFNFLYWMFAFLRMGTSGFTAQATGRKDWKESELILGRSFALALFFGVMLIILQVPIEWVSFRILGGSEEVKQLASQYFYIRIWAAPATIGLYSLNGWFIGMQNAKVPMTVAIIINVANIIFSVLFVFAFGMKSDGVALGTVLSQYMGLFLSLWFARKKFGAPLSRLSKKQVLDIKALRIFMLVNSDIFIRTLCIIGVFTFFTSKSAGMNNTVLAVNSLLLQFFMFFSFFMDGFAYAGEALAGKYFGAGSKAKLKKVTQLLFLWGTSLAIVFSLIYLFAGNQIVALLTDQASLREAARPFIWWTALVPISGFAAFIWDGIYIGATASKGMRNSMLAATFLLFVPGFLLFKDSMRNDALWLAMILFVFGRGLFQTILAKRAIFNRIT
;
A
#
# COMPACT_ATOMS: atom_id res chain seq x y z
N MET A 1 22.07 -9.57 11.76
CA MET A 1 21.21 -8.55 11.10
C MET A 1 20.08 -9.20 10.31
N ASN A 2 20.32 -10.28 9.56
CA ASN A 2 19.27 -11.07 8.89
C ASN A 2 18.09 -11.46 9.79
N ARG A 3 18.33 -11.97 11.00
CA ARG A 3 17.25 -12.27 11.96
C ARG A 3 16.37 -11.04 12.27
N LYS A 4 16.95 -9.83 12.33
CA LYS A 4 16.19 -8.59 12.54
C LYS A 4 15.38 -8.19 11.31
N ILE A 5 15.94 -8.37 10.12
CA ILE A 5 15.24 -8.15 8.85
C ILE A 5 14.02 -9.07 8.80
N LEU A 6 14.20 -10.39 8.97
CA LEU A 6 13.09 -11.35 8.90
C LEU A 6 12.05 -11.17 10.00
N HIS A 7 12.47 -10.77 11.21
CA HIS A 7 11.56 -10.47 12.31
C HIS A 7 10.62 -9.28 12.02
N LEU A 8 11.02 -8.39 11.11
CA LEU A 8 10.20 -7.27 10.64
C LEU A 8 9.49 -7.62 9.33
N ALA A 9 10.18 -8.28 8.39
CA ALA A 9 9.63 -8.59 7.08
C ALA A 9 8.48 -9.59 7.15
N LEU A 10 8.67 -10.75 7.80
CA LEU A 10 7.67 -11.83 7.78
C LEU A 10 6.30 -11.40 8.35
N PRO A 11 6.22 -10.71 9.51
CA PRO A 11 4.92 -10.25 9.99
C PRO A 11 4.23 -9.26 9.04
N ASN A 12 5.00 -8.40 8.38
CA ASN A 12 4.47 -7.45 7.41
C ASN A 12 3.99 -8.15 6.13
N ILE A 13 4.70 -9.18 5.65
CA ILE A 13 4.24 -10.03 4.53
C ILE A 13 2.90 -10.67 4.86
N VAL A 14 2.78 -11.28 6.05
CA VAL A 14 1.52 -11.87 6.51
C VAL A 14 0.41 -10.83 6.54
N SER A 15 0.68 -9.64 7.11
CA SER A 15 -0.28 -8.54 7.15
C SER A 15 -0.76 -8.13 5.75
N ASN A 16 0.16 -7.99 4.80
CA ASN A 16 -0.17 -7.56 3.44
C ASN A 16 -0.99 -8.62 2.68
N ILE A 17 -0.66 -9.90 2.84
CA ILE A 17 -1.40 -11.01 2.22
C ILE A 17 -2.82 -11.12 2.76
N THR A 18 -3.09 -10.67 3.99
CA THR A 18 -4.45 -10.74 4.54
C THR A 18 -5.45 -9.82 3.83
N VAL A 19 -4.99 -8.75 3.17
CA VAL A 19 -5.85 -7.79 2.46
C VAL A 19 -6.60 -8.42 1.27
N PRO A 20 -5.93 -9.05 0.29
CA PRO A 20 -6.63 -9.71 -0.82
C PRO A 20 -7.49 -10.90 -0.34
N LEU A 21 -7.06 -11.62 0.71
CA LEU A 21 -7.84 -12.72 1.27
C LEU A 21 -9.18 -12.25 1.83
N LEU A 22 -9.20 -11.11 2.54
CA LEU A 22 -10.46 -10.54 3.02
C LEU A 22 -11.39 -10.17 1.86
N GLY A 23 -10.86 -9.53 0.80
CA GLY A 23 -11.65 -9.16 -0.37
C GLY A 23 -12.30 -10.37 -1.07
N LEU A 24 -11.61 -11.52 -1.09
CA LEU A 24 -12.19 -12.77 -1.61
C LEU A 24 -13.34 -13.28 -0.74
N VAL A 25 -13.22 -13.17 0.59
CA VAL A 25 -14.30 -13.57 1.51
C VAL A 25 -15.52 -12.66 1.34
N ASP A 26 -15.33 -11.34 1.28
CA ASP A 26 -16.42 -10.38 1.07
C ASP A 26 -17.16 -10.65 -0.24
N MET A 27 -16.42 -10.90 -1.33
CA MET A 27 -17.00 -11.26 -2.62
C MET A 27 -17.78 -12.57 -2.55
N THR A 28 -17.24 -13.58 -1.86
CA THR A 28 -17.88 -14.89 -1.69
C THR A 28 -19.19 -14.77 -0.93
N LEU A 29 -19.22 -14.01 0.18
CA LEU A 29 -20.44 -13.79 0.96
C LEU A 29 -21.56 -13.18 0.11
N MET A 30 -21.23 -12.21 -0.75
CA MET A 30 -22.21 -11.57 -1.63
C MET A 30 -22.67 -12.46 -2.78
N GLY A 31 -21.82 -13.35 -3.29
CA GLY A 31 -22.21 -14.35 -4.28
C GLY A 31 -23.35 -15.26 -3.79
N HIS A 32 -23.45 -15.49 -2.48
CA HIS A 32 -24.52 -16.29 -1.88
C HIS A 32 -25.85 -15.53 -1.70
N LEU A 33 -25.89 -14.22 -1.97
CA LEU A 33 -27.12 -13.41 -1.93
C LEU A 33 -27.93 -13.45 -3.24
N GLY A 34 -27.53 -14.25 -4.22
CA GLY A 34 -28.33 -14.59 -5.40
C GLY A 34 -28.50 -13.48 -6.45
N SER A 35 -27.85 -12.32 -6.29
CA SER A 35 -27.88 -11.23 -7.28
C SER A 35 -26.50 -10.64 -7.55
N ALA A 36 -26.15 -10.54 -8.83
CA ALA A 36 -24.90 -9.93 -9.31
C ALA A 36 -24.79 -8.44 -8.93
N VAL A 37 -25.92 -7.78 -8.66
CA VAL A 37 -25.98 -6.36 -8.31
C VAL A 37 -25.24 -6.07 -6.99
N TYR A 38 -25.32 -6.98 -6.00
CA TYR A 38 -24.63 -6.81 -4.71
C TYR A 38 -23.11 -6.91 -4.83
N ILE A 39 -22.62 -7.83 -5.67
CA ILE A 39 -21.19 -7.94 -6.00
C ILE A 39 -20.73 -6.66 -6.69
N GLY A 40 -21.50 -6.15 -7.65
CA GLY A 40 -21.22 -4.90 -8.34
C GLY A 40 -21.14 -3.71 -7.39
N ALA A 41 -22.06 -3.61 -6.44
CA ALA A 41 -22.13 -2.50 -5.49
C ALA A 41 -20.91 -2.44 -4.56
N ILE A 42 -20.52 -3.58 -3.98
CA ILE A 42 -19.33 -3.67 -3.12
C ILE A 42 -18.04 -3.50 -3.92
N SER A 43 -18.00 -3.97 -5.16
CA SER A 43 -16.83 -3.77 -6.03
C SER A 43 -16.64 -2.28 -6.34
N LEU A 44 -17.70 -1.56 -6.74
CA LEU A 44 -17.64 -0.12 -6.98
C LEU A 44 -17.28 0.66 -5.70
N GLY A 45 -17.99 0.39 -4.60
CA GLY A 45 -17.72 1.02 -3.31
C GLY A 45 -16.29 0.76 -2.82
N GLY A 46 -15.83 -0.48 -2.93
CA GLY A 46 -14.48 -0.90 -2.55
C GLY A 46 -13.40 -0.19 -3.36
N VAL A 47 -13.59 0.02 -4.66
CA VAL A 47 -12.66 0.81 -5.49
C VAL A 47 -12.55 2.24 -4.97
N ILE A 48 -13.67 2.90 -4.64
CA ILE A 48 -13.67 4.26 -4.09
C ILE A 48 -12.81 4.33 -2.82
N PHE A 49 -13.03 3.44 -1.86
CA PHE A 49 -12.30 3.46 -0.59
C PHE A 49 -10.84 3.00 -0.71
N ASN A 50 -10.54 2.07 -1.61
CA ASN A 50 -9.16 1.69 -1.91
C ASN A 50 -8.37 2.90 -2.37
N PHE A 51 -8.89 3.71 -3.30
CA PHE A 51 -8.22 4.95 -3.69
C PHE A 51 -8.23 5.99 -2.58
N LEU A 52 -9.39 6.24 -1.96
CA LEU A 52 -9.56 7.29 -0.97
C LEU A 52 -8.64 7.11 0.23
N TYR A 53 -8.55 5.91 0.78
CA TYR A 53 -7.71 5.63 1.94
C TYR A 53 -6.25 5.44 1.55
N TRP A 54 -5.95 4.81 0.40
CA TRP A 54 -4.55 4.63 -0.02
C TRP A 54 -3.83 5.94 -0.29
N MET A 55 -4.55 7.00 -0.68
CA MET A 55 -4.00 8.36 -0.75
C MET A 55 -3.40 8.84 0.58
N PHE A 56 -3.90 8.38 1.73
CA PHE A 56 -3.38 8.72 3.06
C PHE A 56 -2.31 7.74 3.57
N ALA A 57 -1.93 6.72 2.79
CA ALA A 57 -0.87 5.79 3.16
C ALA A 57 0.50 6.48 3.36
N PHE A 58 0.67 7.70 2.84
CA PHE A 58 1.85 8.54 3.14
C PHE A 58 2.02 8.71 4.65
N LEU A 59 0.93 8.79 5.43
CA LEU A 59 0.99 9.06 6.86
C LEU A 59 1.68 7.92 7.60
N ARG A 60 1.43 6.67 7.17
CA ARG A 60 2.15 5.49 7.66
C ARG A 60 3.65 5.64 7.42
N MET A 61 4.03 5.94 6.17
CA MET A 61 5.43 6.04 5.72
C MET A 61 6.17 7.19 6.40
N GLY A 62 5.57 8.38 6.48
CA GLY A 62 6.17 9.53 7.14
C GLY A 62 6.43 9.25 8.61
N THR A 63 5.43 8.71 9.32
CA THR A 63 5.52 8.41 10.75
C THR A 63 6.59 7.38 11.07
N SER A 64 6.63 6.28 10.35
CA SER A 64 7.63 5.24 10.59
C SER A 64 9.06 5.68 10.36
N GLY A 65 9.34 6.48 9.32
CA GLY A 65 10.66 7.03 9.06
C GLY A 65 11.17 7.90 10.21
N PHE A 66 10.36 8.87 10.64
CA PHE A 66 10.70 9.73 11.78
C PHE A 66 10.83 8.92 13.08
N THR A 67 9.90 8.01 13.36
CA THR A 67 9.91 7.18 14.58
C THR A 67 11.11 6.23 14.60
N ALA A 68 11.50 5.64 13.46
CA ALA A 68 12.67 4.79 13.35
C ALA A 68 13.96 5.57 13.68
N GLN A 69 14.08 6.80 13.18
CA GLN A 69 15.24 7.65 13.49
C GLN A 69 15.28 8.08 14.95
N ALA A 70 14.13 8.46 15.54
CA ALA A 70 14.03 8.75 16.98
C ALA A 70 14.43 7.53 17.82
N THR A 71 13.96 6.34 17.44
CA THR A 71 14.36 5.05 18.05
C THR A 71 15.87 4.79 17.89
N GLY A 72 16.46 5.17 16.76
CA GLY A 72 17.91 5.13 16.52
C GLY A 72 18.70 6.01 17.48
N ARG A 73 18.20 7.22 17.73
CA ARG A 73 18.74 8.18 18.72
C ARG A 73 18.44 7.81 20.17
N LYS A 74 17.59 6.80 20.41
CA LYS A 74 16.99 6.48 21.71
C LYS A 74 16.18 7.63 22.32
N ASP A 75 15.63 8.49 21.45
CA ASP A 75 14.78 9.60 21.84
C ASP A 75 13.31 9.15 21.87
N TRP A 76 12.93 8.56 23.01
CA TRP A 76 11.57 8.05 23.21
C TRP A 76 10.54 9.16 23.25
N LYS A 77 10.91 10.36 23.75
CA LYS A 77 9.97 11.47 23.84
C LYS A 77 9.59 11.98 22.46
N GLU A 78 10.58 12.13 21.56
CA GLU A 78 10.28 12.51 20.18
C GLU A 78 9.48 11.43 19.45
N SER A 79 9.73 10.14 19.73
CA SER A 79 8.90 9.06 19.20
C SER A 79 7.41 9.19 19.58
N GLU A 80 7.12 9.53 20.85
CA GLU A 80 5.75 9.80 21.30
C GLU A 80 5.14 11.03 20.62
N LEU A 81 5.93 12.11 20.48
CA LEU A 81 5.48 13.33 19.80
C LEU A 81 5.17 13.11 18.32
N ILE A 82 5.96 12.28 17.63
CA ILE A 82 5.69 11.86 16.25
C ILE A 82 4.37 11.11 16.16
N LEU A 83 4.09 10.18 17.08
CA LEU A 83 2.79 9.51 17.15
C LEU A 83 1.66 10.50 17.36
N GLY A 84 1.81 11.43 18.31
CA GLY A 84 0.81 12.46 18.58
C GLY A 84 0.49 13.33 17.35
N ARG A 85 1.53 13.78 16.63
CA ARG A 85 1.40 14.58 15.39
C ARG A 85 0.68 13.81 14.30
N SER A 86 1.15 12.60 14.04
CA SER A 86 0.58 11.72 13.02
C SER A 86 -0.88 11.37 13.34
N PHE A 87 -1.19 11.07 14.60
CA PHE A 87 -2.54 10.71 15.02
C PHE A 87 -3.49 11.91 14.98
N ALA A 88 -3.02 13.11 15.34
CA ALA A 88 -3.80 14.33 15.18
C ALA A 88 -4.15 14.60 13.70
N LEU A 89 -3.19 14.44 12.79
CA LEU A 89 -3.43 14.55 11.35
C LEU A 89 -4.37 13.45 10.84
N ALA A 90 -4.24 12.21 11.34
CA ALA A 90 -5.14 11.12 11.00
C ALA A 90 -6.60 11.44 11.36
N LEU A 91 -6.83 11.96 12.57
CA LEU A 91 -8.17 12.37 13.02
C LEU A 91 -8.69 13.54 12.18
N PHE A 92 -7.85 14.55 11.91
CA PHE A 92 -8.21 15.66 11.05
C PHE A 92 -8.66 15.18 9.66
N PHE A 93 -7.87 14.35 8.98
CA PHE A 93 -8.25 13.83 7.66
C PHE A 93 -9.44 12.89 7.71
N GLY A 94 -9.56 12.06 8.75
CA GLY A 94 -10.71 11.17 8.92
C GLY A 94 -12.02 11.94 9.07
N VAL A 95 -12.04 12.99 9.91
CA VAL A 95 -13.19 13.88 10.07
C VAL A 95 -13.45 14.68 8.79
N MET A 96 -12.40 15.17 8.13
CA MET A 96 -12.52 15.90 6.86
C MET A 96 -13.19 15.04 5.78
N LEU A 97 -12.87 13.75 5.68
CA LEU A 97 -13.52 12.83 4.73
C LEU A 97 -15.01 12.63 5.02
N ILE A 98 -15.40 12.57 6.29
CA ILE A 98 -16.81 12.48 6.68
C ILE A 98 -17.54 13.78 6.33
N ILE A 99 -16.95 14.94 6.60
CA ILE A 99 -17.55 16.25 6.24
C ILE A 99 -17.71 16.37 4.72
N LEU A 100 -16.72 15.90 3.96
CA LEU A 100 -16.71 15.95 2.50
C LEU A 100 -17.40 14.74 1.83
N GLN A 101 -18.14 13.92 2.57
CA GLN A 101 -18.71 12.68 2.03
C GLN A 101 -19.60 12.91 0.80
N VAL A 102 -20.45 13.95 0.79
CA VAL A 102 -21.37 14.27 -0.32
C VAL A 102 -20.62 14.64 -1.60
N PRO A 103 -19.69 15.63 -1.62
CA PRO A 103 -18.94 15.92 -2.83
C PRO A 103 -18.04 14.75 -3.26
N ILE A 104 -17.48 13.97 -2.33
CA ILE A 104 -16.68 12.78 -2.67
C ILE A 104 -17.54 11.74 -3.39
N GLU A 105 -18.73 11.45 -2.86
CA GLU A 105 -19.68 10.52 -3.46
C GLU A 105 -20.07 10.96 -4.88
N TRP A 106 -20.45 12.23 -5.03
CA TRP A 106 -20.86 12.82 -6.30
C TRP A 106 -19.78 12.74 -7.37
N VAL A 107 -18.52 13.09 -7.03
CA VAL A 107 -17.40 12.97 -7.95
C VAL A 107 -17.16 11.49 -8.31
N SER A 108 -17.19 10.61 -7.32
CA SER A 108 -16.90 9.18 -7.49
C SER A 108 -17.86 8.52 -8.47
N PHE A 109 -19.17 8.70 -8.32
CA PHE A 109 -20.18 8.06 -9.19
C PHE A 109 -20.37 8.74 -10.55
N ARG A 110 -19.79 9.93 -10.77
CA ARG A 110 -19.65 10.52 -12.10
C ARG A 110 -18.48 9.95 -12.89
N ILE A 111 -17.41 9.57 -12.21
CA ILE A 111 -16.23 8.96 -12.83
C ILE A 111 -16.45 7.46 -13.02
N LEU A 112 -17.13 6.81 -12.07
CA LEU A 112 -17.40 5.37 -12.11
C LEU A 112 -18.66 5.04 -12.92
N GLY A 113 -18.54 4.04 -13.79
CA GLY A 113 -19.67 3.44 -14.50
C GLY A 113 -20.54 2.55 -13.61
N GLY A 114 -21.52 1.87 -14.21
CA GLY A 114 -22.45 0.96 -13.52
C GLY A 114 -23.91 1.29 -13.82
N SER A 115 -24.80 0.29 -13.67
CA SER A 115 -26.24 0.52 -13.76
C SER A 115 -26.75 1.34 -12.58
N GLU A 116 -27.91 1.97 -12.74
CA GLU A 116 -28.50 2.82 -11.71
C GLU A 116 -28.73 2.06 -10.39
N GLU A 117 -29.18 0.81 -10.49
CA GLU A 117 -29.39 -0.07 -9.33
C GLU A 117 -28.08 -0.36 -8.56
N VAL A 118 -26.99 -0.62 -9.28
CA VAL A 118 -25.67 -0.84 -8.67
C VAL A 118 -25.16 0.45 -8.01
N LYS A 119 -25.35 1.61 -8.66
CA LYS A 119 -24.96 2.90 -8.11
C LYS A 119 -25.73 3.24 -6.83
N GLN A 120 -27.03 2.98 -6.79
CA GLN A 120 -27.84 3.20 -5.59
C GLN A 120 -27.37 2.35 -4.40
N LEU A 121 -27.10 1.06 -4.62
CA LEU A 121 -26.58 0.18 -3.58
C LEU A 121 -25.14 0.54 -3.17
N ALA A 122 -24.30 0.93 -4.13
CA ALA A 122 -22.94 1.40 -3.85
C ALA A 122 -22.95 2.72 -3.05
N SER A 123 -23.92 3.60 -3.28
CA SER A 123 -24.12 4.82 -2.51
C SER A 123 -24.49 4.52 -1.06
N GLN A 124 -25.43 3.60 -0.82
CA GLN A 124 -25.76 3.14 0.54
C GLN A 124 -24.53 2.55 1.25
N TYR A 125 -23.79 1.69 0.55
CA TYR A 125 -22.51 1.15 1.04
C TYR A 125 -21.53 2.28 1.39
N PHE A 126 -21.41 3.29 0.52
CA PHE A 126 -20.50 4.42 0.68
C PHE A 126 -20.78 5.22 1.97
N TYR A 127 -22.03 5.61 2.18
CA TYR A 127 -22.42 6.43 3.34
C TYR A 127 -22.23 5.73 4.68
N ILE A 128 -22.22 4.40 4.71
CA ILE A 128 -21.85 3.63 5.90
C ILE A 128 -20.34 3.53 6.01
N ARG A 129 -19.67 3.14 4.92
CA ARG A 129 -18.25 2.81 4.92
C ARG A 129 -17.35 4.01 5.21
N ILE A 130 -17.75 5.23 4.82
CA ILE A 130 -16.99 6.47 5.06
C ILE A 130 -16.69 6.71 6.54
N TRP A 131 -17.55 6.25 7.44
CA TRP A 131 -17.35 6.36 8.89
C TRP A 131 -16.16 5.54 9.42
N ALA A 132 -15.64 4.60 8.64
CA ALA A 132 -14.40 3.91 8.99
C ALA A 132 -13.15 4.80 8.79
N ALA A 133 -13.27 5.97 8.17
CA ALA A 133 -12.12 6.82 7.81
C ALA A 133 -11.25 7.20 9.02
N PRO A 134 -11.79 7.70 10.16
CA PRO A 134 -10.96 8.04 11.32
C PRO A 134 -10.18 6.84 11.86
N ALA A 135 -10.83 5.66 11.92
CA ALA A 135 -10.18 4.44 12.39
C ALA A 135 -9.10 3.94 11.42
N THR A 136 -9.40 3.91 10.13
CA THR A 136 -8.49 3.40 9.09
C THR A 136 -7.24 4.27 8.97
N ILE A 137 -7.39 5.60 8.93
CA ILE A 137 -6.26 6.52 8.85
C ILE A 137 -5.51 6.58 10.19
N GLY A 138 -6.21 6.46 11.32
CA GLY A 138 -5.60 6.31 12.65
C GLY A 138 -4.72 5.05 12.75
N LEU A 139 -5.15 3.95 12.14
CA LEU A 139 -4.38 2.73 12.01
C LEU A 139 -3.12 2.91 11.14
N TYR A 140 -3.16 3.70 10.07
CA TYR A 140 -1.93 4.04 9.33
C TYR A 140 -0.90 4.75 10.21
N SER A 141 -1.35 5.71 11.02
CA SER A 141 -0.49 6.39 11.99
C SER A 141 0.13 5.41 12.99
N LEU A 142 -0.69 4.56 13.62
CA LEU A 142 -0.23 3.59 14.62
C LEU A 142 0.69 2.52 14.01
N ASN A 143 0.35 2.01 12.82
CA ASN A 143 1.17 1.03 12.10
C ASN A 143 2.53 1.61 11.74
N GLY A 144 2.57 2.84 11.22
CA GLY A 144 3.82 3.55 10.95
C GLY A 144 4.67 3.66 12.22
N TRP A 145 4.06 4.10 13.32
CA TRP A 145 4.76 4.23 14.59
C TRP A 145 5.30 2.88 15.12
N PHE A 146 4.50 1.80 15.13
CA PHE A 146 4.96 0.49 15.56
C PHE A 146 6.11 -0.07 14.71
N ILE A 147 6.05 0.11 13.39
CA ILE A 147 7.13 -0.25 12.47
C ILE A 147 8.41 0.53 12.82
N GLY A 148 8.30 1.85 13.02
CA GLY A 148 9.42 2.69 13.45
C GLY A 148 10.02 2.25 14.78
N MET A 149 9.17 1.84 15.73
CA MET A 149 9.55 1.25 17.02
C MET A 149 10.13 -0.17 16.91
N GLN A 150 10.37 -0.68 15.69
CA GLN A 150 10.92 -2.00 15.40
C GLN A 150 10.00 -3.16 15.80
N ASN A 151 8.69 -2.95 15.77
CA ASN A 151 7.68 -3.94 16.13
C ASN A 151 6.66 -4.14 15.00
N ALA A 152 6.91 -5.14 14.16
CA ALA A 152 5.98 -5.54 13.10
C ALA A 152 4.90 -6.53 13.58
N LYS A 153 5.05 -7.11 14.77
CA LYS A 153 4.10 -8.11 15.31
C LYS A 153 2.76 -7.50 15.67
N VAL A 154 2.75 -6.32 16.28
CA VAL A 154 1.50 -5.66 16.68
C VAL A 154 0.64 -5.31 15.47
N PRO A 155 1.17 -4.61 14.43
CA PRO A 155 0.41 -4.37 13.20
C PRO A 155 -0.15 -5.66 12.58
N MET A 156 0.63 -6.74 12.55
CA MET A 156 0.17 -8.04 12.02
C MET A 156 -0.98 -8.63 12.84
N THR A 157 -0.83 -8.70 14.16
CA THR A 157 -1.89 -9.22 15.04
C THR A 157 -3.17 -8.41 14.91
N VAL A 158 -3.05 -7.08 14.86
CA VAL A 158 -4.19 -6.19 14.67
C VAL A 158 -4.84 -6.41 13.30
N ALA A 159 -4.07 -6.50 12.22
CA ALA A 159 -4.60 -6.73 10.87
C ALA A 159 -5.37 -8.05 10.78
N ILE A 160 -4.83 -9.13 11.33
CA ILE A 160 -5.51 -10.43 11.37
C ILE A 160 -6.84 -10.33 12.14
N ILE A 161 -6.82 -9.70 13.32
CA ILE A 161 -8.02 -9.55 14.15
C ILE A 161 -9.08 -8.67 13.46
N ILE A 162 -8.67 -7.58 12.80
CA ILE A 162 -9.58 -6.75 11.99
C ILE A 162 -10.26 -7.60 10.92
N ASN A 163 -9.50 -8.38 10.16
CA ASN A 163 -10.07 -9.17 9.07
C ASN A 163 -10.97 -10.30 9.58
N VAL A 164 -10.59 -10.99 10.65
CA VAL A 164 -11.43 -12.03 11.25
C VAL A 164 -12.73 -11.44 11.79
N ALA A 165 -12.66 -10.33 12.52
CA ALA A 165 -13.86 -9.67 13.02
C ALA A 165 -14.72 -9.09 11.90
N ASN A 166 -14.11 -8.59 10.82
CA ASN A 166 -14.84 -8.17 9.64
C ASN A 166 -15.69 -9.32 9.11
N ILE A 167 -15.09 -10.48 8.87
CA ILE A 167 -15.80 -11.66 8.36
C ILE A 167 -16.94 -12.06 9.30
N ILE A 168 -16.67 -12.11 10.61
CA ILE A 168 -17.68 -12.46 11.62
C ILE A 168 -18.84 -11.46 11.60
N PHE A 169 -18.56 -10.16 11.60
CA PHE A 169 -19.60 -9.13 11.56
C PHE A 169 -20.37 -9.13 10.25
N SER A 170 -19.69 -9.28 9.11
CA SER A 170 -20.32 -9.35 7.79
C SER A 170 -21.26 -10.56 7.70
N VAL A 171 -20.83 -11.75 8.14
CA VAL A 171 -21.68 -12.95 8.21
C VAL A 171 -22.88 -12.73 9.13
N LEU A 172 -22.66 -12.16 10.31
CA LEU A 172 -23.71 -11.91 11.29
C LEU A 172 -24.76 -10.93 10.74
N PHE A 173 -24.34 -9.80 10.18
CA PHE A 173 -25.24 -8.79 9.62
C PHE A 173 -26.02 -9.29 8.41
N VAL A 174 -25.34 -10.02 7.52
CA VAL A 174 -25.98 -10.51 6.30
C VAL A 174 -26.98 -11.63 6.60
N PHE A 175 -26.57 -12.66 7.35
CA PHE A 175 -27.42 -13.85 7.52
C PHE A 175 -28.35 -13.78 8.73
N ALA A 176 -27.94 -13.21 9.86
CA ALA A 176 -28.79 -13.15 11.05
C ALA A 176 -29.70 -11.92 11.06
N PHE A 177 -29.23 -10.78 10.55
CA PHE A 177 -30.00 -9.53 10.54
C PHE A 177 -30.63 -9.19 9.17
N GLY A 178 -30.44 -10.04 8.15
CA GLY A 178 -31.04 -9.87 6.83
C GLY A 178 -30.54 -8.65 6.05
N MET A 179 -29.39 -8.09 6.45
CA MET A 179 -28.75 -6.98 5.74
C MET A 179 -28.07 -7.48 4.46
N LYS A 180 -27.70 -6.57 3.58
CA LYS A 180 -27.07 -6.85 2.28
C LYS A 180 -25.69 -6.18 2.24
N SER A 181 -25.46 -5.30 1.26
CA SER A 181 -24.20 -4.54 1.12
C SER A 181 -23.95 -3.59 2.30
N ASP A 182 -25.01 -3.06 2.91
CA ASP A 182 -24.96 -2.28 4.13
C ASP A 182 -24.41 -3.07 5.34
N GLY A 183 -24.74 -4.36 5.45
CA GLY A 183 -24.20 -5.25 6.48
C GLY A 183 -22.69 -5.42 6.37
N VAL A 184 -22.18 -5.65 5.15
CA VAL A 184 -20.74 -5.74 4.88
C VAL A 184 -20.02 -4.42 5.15
N ALA A 185 -20.62 -3.29 4.77
CA ALA A 185 -20.07 -1.97 5.05
C ALA A 185 -19.92 -1.76 6.57
N LEU A 186 -20.98 -2.07 7.34
CA LEU A 186 -21.01 -1.91 8.80
C LEU A 186 -20.01 -2.84 9.49
N GLY A 187 -19.93 -4.11 9.06
CA GLY A 187 -18.93 -5.06 9.55
C GLY A 187 -17.50 -4.54 9.37
N THR A 188 -17.25 -3.83 8.28
CA THR A 188 -15.96 -3.19 8.05
C THR A 188 -15.73 -1.96 8.94
N VAL A 189 -16.74 -1.14 9.19
CA VAL A 189 -16.60 0.00 10.12
C VAL A 189 -16.25 -0.48 11.53
N LEU A 190 -17.01 -1.45 12.05
CA LEU A 190 -16.82 -1.96 13.42
C LEU A 190 -15.47 -2.64 13.60
N SER A 191 -15.06 -3.47 12.64
CA SER A 191 -13.75 -4.14 12.68
C SER A 191 -12.58 -3.15 12.66
N GLN A 192 -12.67 -2.06 11.89
CA GLN A 192 -11.63 -1.02 11.87
C GLN A 192 -11.53 -0.28 13.21
N TYR A 193 -12.66 0.09 13.82
CA TYR A 193 -12.64 0.72 15.15
C TYR A 193 -12.11 -0.23 16.23
N MET A 194 -12.50 -1.51 16.19
CA MET A 194 -11.93 -2.51 17.08
C MET A 194 -10.40 -2.59 16.91
N GLY A 195 -9.91 -2.63 15.68
CA GLY A 195 -8.48 -2.60 15.37
C GLY A 195 -7.75 -1.35 15.91
N LEU A 196 -8.37 -0.18 15.77
CA LEU A 196 -7.86 1.08 16.30
C LEU A 196 -7.69 1.02 17.82
N PHE A 197 -8.74 0.60 18.54
CA PHE A 197 -8.70 0.50 20.00
C PHE A 197 -7.70 -0.57 20.47
N LEU A 198 -7.61 -1.71 19.78
CA LEU A 198 -6.60 -2.73 20.05
C LEU A 198 -5.18 -2.20 19.85
N SER A 199 -4.94 -1.43 18.79
CA SER A 199 -3.64 -0.82 18.53
C SER A 199 -3.25 0.18 19.62
N LEU A 200 -4.19 1.02 20.06
CA LEU A 200 -3.98 1.96 21.17
C LEU A 200 -3.71 1.20 22.48
N TRP A 201 -4.43 0.12 22.74
CA TRP A 201 -4.21 -0.75 23.89
C TRP A 201 -2.80 -1.38 23.86
N PHE A 202 -2.36 -1.93 22.73
CA PHE A 202 -1.01 -2.46 22.59
C PHE A 202 0.06 -1.38 22.75
N ALA A 203 -0.17 -0.17 22.23
CA ALA A 203 0.73 0.96 22.41
C ALA A 203 0.87 1.31 23.90
N ARG A 204 -0.26 1.37 24.63
CA ARG A 204 -0.27 1.59 26.07
C ARG A 204 0.46 0.48 26.84
N LYS A 205 0.14 -0.79 26.55
CA LYS A 205 0.67 -1.96 27.25
C LYS A 205 2.18 -2.16 27.05
N LYS A 206 2.69 -1.93 25.83
CA LYS A 206 4.10 -2.17 25.50
C LYS A 206 5.01 -0.96 25.73
N PHE A 207 4.49 0.25 25.64
CA PHE A 207 5.31 1.47 25.58
C PHE A 207 4.86 2.58 26.55
N GLY A 208 3.89 2.34 27.42
CA GLY A 208 3.56 3.25 28.52
C GLY A 208 2.77 4.49 28.10
N ALA A 209 1.50 4.30 27.72
CA ALA A 209 0.53 5.36 27.39
C ALA A 209 1.13 6.56 26.60
N PRO A 210 1.72 6.33 25.41
CA PRO A 210 2.55 7.32 24.71
C PRO A 210 1.79 8.62 24.33
N LEU A 211 0.46 8.56 24.27
CA LEU A 211 -0.40 9.72 23.96
C LEU A 211 -0.84 10.51 25.21
N SER A 212 -0.81 9.92 26.41
CA SER A 212 -1.42 10.54 27.60
C SER A 212 -0.54 11.60 28.27
N ARG A 213 0.74 11.70 27.90
CA ARG A 213 1.74 12.60 28.50
C ARG A 213 2.21 13.69 27.53
N LEU A 214 1.44 13.95 26.48
CA LEU A 214 1.81 14.89 25.43
C LEU A 214 1.16 16.26 25.64
N SER A 215 1.97 17.31 25.63
CA SER A 215 1.45 18.68 25.58
C SER A 215 0.97 19.00 24.16
N LYS A 216 -0.25 19.53 24.04
CA LYS A 216 -0.82 19.99 22.74
C LYS A 216 0.14 20.94 22.01
N LYS A 217 0.81 21.83 22.76
CA LYS A 217 1.78 22.80 22.21
C LYS A 217 3.01 22.13 21.57
N GLN A 218 3.47 21.02 22.13
CA GLN A 218 4.64 20.29 21.60
C GLN A 218 4.29 19.42 20.40
N VAL A 219 3.09 18.85 20.41
CA VAL A 219 2.54 18.11 19.27
C VAL A 219 2.36 19.07 18.10
N LEU A 220 1.73 20.23 18.32
CA LEU A 220 1.44 21.23 17.29
C LEU A 220 2.59 22.21 17.04
N ASP A 221 3.83 21.82 17.31
CA ASP A 221 4.98 22.66 16.96
C ASP A 221 5.04 22.87 15.44
N ILE A 222 4.96 24.13 15.03
CA ILE A 222 4.82 24.50 13.61
C ILE A 222 6.04 24.07 12.79
N LYS A 223 7.25 24.16 13.37
CA LYS A 223 8.48 23.77 12.67
C LYS A 223 8.50 22.27 12.42
N ALA A 224 8.21 21.47 13.45
CA ALA A 224 8.13 20.01 13.35
C ALA A 224 7.02 19.57 12.39
N LEU A 225 5.83 20.18 12.47
CA LEU A 225 4.72 19.90 11.57
C LEU A 225 5.08 20.25 10.12
N ARG A 226 5.76 21.37 9.86
CA ARG A 226 6.18 21.74 8.50
C ARG A 226 7.15 20.72 7.92
N ILE A 227 8.14 20.28 8.69
CA ILE A 227 9.10 19.25 8.25
C ILE A 227 8.36 17.92 7.98
N PHE A 228 7.46 17.53 8.89
CA PHE A 228 6.64 16.33 8.73
C PHE A 228 5.78 16.40 7.46
N MET A 229 5.05 17.50 7.26
CA MET A 229 4.20 17.70 6.08
C MET A 229 5.00 17.72 4.79
N LEU A 230 6.18 18.36 4.74
CA LEU A 230 7.01 18.37 3.52
C LEU A 230 7.42 16.94 3.10
N VAL A 231 7.82 16.10 4.05
CA VAL A 231 8.15 14.68 3.78
C VAL A 231 6.92 13.93 3.26
N ASN A 232 5.76 14.15 3.89
CA ASN A 232 4.51 13.48 3.49
C ASN A 232 3.99 13.96 2.13
N SER A 233 4.14 15.24 1.78
CA SER A 233 3.78 15.78 0.46
C SER A 233 4.64 15.17 -0.66
N ASP A 234 5.94 14.99 -0.42
CA ASP A 234 6.82 14.30 -1.38
C ASP A 234 6.40 12.84 -1.61
N ILE A 235 6.02 12.13 -0.54
CA ILE A 235 5.53 10.75 -0.60
C ILE A 235 4.17 10.70 -1.31
N PHE A 236 3.29 11.68 -1.07
CA PHE A 236 2.00 11.80 -1.75
C PHE A 236 2.17 11.96 -3.27
N ILE A 237 3.05 12.86 -3.72
CA ILE A 237 3.37 13.03 -5.16
C ILE A 237 3.89 11.72 -5.76
N ARG A 238 4.77 11.01 -5.03
CA ARG A 238 5.27 9.69 -5.45
C ARG A 238 4.12 8.70 -5.64
N THR A 239 3.16 8.65 -4.70
CA THR A 239 1.99 7.76 -4.79
C THR A 239 1.07 8.14 -5.96
N LEU A 240 0.85 9.43 -6.22
CA LEU A 240 0.09 9.90 -7.38
C LEU A 240 0.70 9.43 -8.71
N CYS A 241 2.02 9.42 -8.84
CA CYS A 241 2.69 8.91 -10.04
C CYS A 241 2.43 7.42 -10.26
N ILE A 242 2.49 6.61 -9.19
CA ILE A 242 2.17 5.17 -9.26
C ILE A 242 0.71 4.98 -9.68
N ILE A 243 -0.22 5.69 -9.02
CA ILE A 243 -1.65 5.65 -9.37
C ILE A 243 -1.82 6.01 -10.85
N GLY A 244 -1.25 7.13 -11.29
CA GLY A 244 -1.35 7.59 -12.68
C GLY A 244 -0.84 6.57 -13.70
N VAL A 245 0.30 5.93 -13.43
CA VAL A 245 0.86 4.88 -14.31
C VAL A 245 -0.05 3.67 -14.41
N PHE A 246 -0.53 3.13 -13.27
CA PHE A 246 -1.42 1.96 -13.29
C PHE A 246 -2.81 2.28 -13.85
N THR A 247 -3.36 3.46 -13.54
CA THR A 247 -4.62 3.93 -14.14
C THR A 247 -4.48 4.10 -15.65
N PHE A 248 -3.36 4.66 -16.12
CA PHE A 248 -3.09 4.76 -17.56
C PHE A 248 -2.98 3.38 -18.20
N PHE A 249 -2.25 2.45 -17.58
CA PHE A 249 -2.09 1.08 -18.07
C PHE A 249 -3.44 0.36 -18.22
N THR A 250 -4.30 0.43 -17.19
CA THR A 250 -5.64 -0.15 -17.22
C THR A 250 -6.54 0.53 -18.25
N SER A 251 -6.53 1.87 -18.29
CA SER A 251 -7.33 2.65 -19.25
C SER A 251 -6.94 2.35 -20.70
N LYS A 252 -5.65 2.27 -21.01
CA LYS A 252 -5.18 1.90 -22.35
C LYS A 252 -5.49 0.46 -22.70
N SER A 253 -5.42 -0.46 -21.74
CA SER A 253 -5.85 -1.85 -21.95
C SER A 253 -7.34 -1.92 -22.34
N ALA A 254 -8.20 -1.18 -21.63
CA ALA A 254 -9.63 -1.08 -21.93
C ALA A 254 -9.90 -0.47 -23.32
N GLY A 255 -9.14 0.55 -23.70
CA GLY A 255 -9.25 1.18 -25.02
C GLY A 255 -8.81 0.30 -26.20
N MET A 256 -8.05 -0.78 -25.95
CA MET A 256 -7.66 -1.74 -27.00
C MET A 256 -8.77 -2.76 -27.29
N ASN A 257 -9.28 -3.45 -26.27
CA ASN A 257 -10.48 -4.29 -26.27
C ASN A 257 -10.65 -4.99 -24.89
N ASN A 258 -11.82 -5.61 -24.68
CA ASN A 258 -12.17 -6.31 -23.44
C ASN A 258 -11.24 -7.50 -23.13
N THR A 259 -10.77 -8.23 -24.14
CA THR A 259 -9.86 -9.38 -23.95
C THR A 259 -8.51 -8.92 -23.42
N VAL A 260 -7.91 -7.88 -24.01
CA VAL A 260 -6.63 -7.31 -23.55
C VAL A 260 -6.75 -6.76 -22.14
N LEU A 261 -7.84 -6.06 -21.82
CA LEU A 261 -8.11 -5.61 -20.45
C LEU A 261 -8.14 -6.79 -19.46
N ALA A 262 -8.85 -7.87 -19.81
CA ALA A 262 -8.95 -9.05 -18.95
C ALA A 262 -7.59 -9.74 -18.77
N VAL A 263 -6.84 -9.95 -19.87
CA VAL A 263 -5.48 -10.52 -19.84
C VAL A 263 -4.57 -9.69 -18.94
N ASN A 264 -4.50 -8.38 -19.17
CA ASN A 264 -3.63 -7.50 -18.42
C ASN A 264 -4.03 -7.43 -16.94
N SER A 265 -5.32 -7.45 -16.63
CA SER A 265 -5.81 -7.50 -15.25
C SER A 265 -5.40 -8.79 -14.52
N LEU A 266 -5.42 -9.94 -15.22
CA LEU A 266 -4.91 -11.21 -14.67
C LEU A 266 -3.40 -11.15 -14.44
N LEU A 267 -2.65 -10.68 -15.42
CA LEU A 267 -1.18 -10.62 -15.33
C LEU A 267 -0.71 -9.60 -14.29
N LEU A 268 -1.46 -8.51 -14.07
CA LEU A 268 -1.19 -7.57 -12.97
C LEU A 268 -1.34 -8.22 -11.58
N GLN A 269 -2.08 -9.33 -11.43
CA GLN A 269 -2.11 -10.05 -10.16
C GLN A 269 -0.75 -10.64 -9.80
N PHE A 270 0.08 -11.01 -10.79
CA PHE A 270 1.46 -11.45 -10.55
C PHE A 270 2.28 -10.32 -9.92
N PHE A 271 2.15 -9.10 -10.45
CA PHE A 271 2.78 -7.92 -9.85
C PHE A 271 2.31 -7.71 -8.41
N MET A 272 0.99 -7.79 -8.16
CA MET A 272 0.42 -7.60 -6.83
C MET A 272 0.92 -8.66 -5.83
N PHE A 273 0.91 -9.95 -6.21
CA PHE A 273 1.45 -11.01 -5.37
C PHE A 273 2.91 -10.78 -5.01
N PHE A 274 3.77 -10.48 -5.98
CA PHE A 274 5.18 -10.16 -5.72
C PHE A 274 5.33 -8.94 -4.80
N SER A 275 4.53 -7.89 -5.01
CA SER A 275 4.57 -6.66 -4.23
C SER A 275 4.29 -6.89 -2.74
N PHE A 276 3.36 -7.79 -2.37
CA PHE A 276 3.06 -8.08 -0.97
C PHE A 276 4.27 -8.64 -0.20
N PHE A 277 5.09 -9.48 -0.86
CA PHE A 277 6.34 -10.00 -0.29
C PHE A 277 7.40 -8.91 -0.19
N MET A 278 7.60 -8.14 -1.26
CA MET A 278 8.61 -7.08 -1.30
C MET A 278 8.32 -5.94 -0.32
N ASP A 279 7.05 -5.57 -0.12
CA ASP A 279 6.65 -4.56 0.86
C ASP A 279 7.03 -4.97 2.28
N GLY A 280 7.01 -6.27 2.60
CA GLY A 280 7.51 -6.76 3.87
C GLY A 280 8.99 -6.40 4.10
N PHE A 281 9.83 -6.62 3.08
CA PHE A 281 11.25 -6.22 3.14
C PHE A 281 11.44 -4.71 3.06
N ALA A 282 10.59 -3.99 2.34
CA ALA A 282 10.58 -2.53 2.34
C ALA A 282 10.30 -1.98 3.75
N TYR A 283 9.33 -2.53 4.48
CA TYR A 283 9.02 -2.12 5.86
C TYR A 283 10.16 -2.47 6.83
N ALA A 284 10.85 -3.60 6.62
CA ALA A 284 12.06 -3.91 7.36
C ALA A 284 13.19 -2.91 7.07
N GLY A 285 13.31 -2.48 5.80
CA GLY A 285 14.21 -1.42 5.37
C GLY A 285 13.90 -0.08 6.03
N GLU A 286 12.64 0.32 6.02
CA GLU A 286 12.13 1.54 6.67
C GLU A 286 12.53 1.61 8.14
N ALA A 287 12.23 0.55 8.89
CA ALA A 287 12.53 0.44 10.31
C ALA A 287 14.05 0.41 10.58
N LEU A 288 14.82 -0.47 9.92
CA LEU A 288 16.23 -0.66 10.25
C LEU A 288 17.13 0.43 9.65
N ALA A 289 16.86 0.87 8.42
CA ALA A 289 17.60 1.97 7.81
C ALA A 289 17.36 3.27 8.60
N GLY A 290 16.10 3.56 8.98
CA GLY A 290 15.80 4.72 9.82
C GLY A 290 16.48 4.65 11.18
N LYS A 291 16.48 3.47 11.83
CA LYS A 291 17.19 3.27 13.10
C LYS A 291 18.70 3.52 12.97
N TYR A 292 19.35 2.99 11.95
CA TYR A 292 20.80 3.17 11.79
C TYR A 292 21.17 4.56 11.30
N PHE A 293 20.30 5.19 10.50
CA PHE A 293 20.43 6.59 10.10
C PHE A 293 20.32 7.52 11.31
N GLY A 294 19.29 7.35 12.14
CA GLY A 294 19.11 8.12 13.38
C GLY A 294 20.25 7.91 14.38
N ALA A 295 20.83 6.71 14.44
CA ALA A 295 21.98 6.40 15.28
C ALA A 295 23.33 6.90 14.73
N GLY A 296 23.36 7.58 13.57
CA GLY A 296 24.60 8.03 12.93
C GLY A 296 25.51 6.90 12.42
N SER A 297 25.01 5.67 12.30
CA SER A 297 25.84 4.51 12.01
C SER A 297 25.87 4.19 10.50
N LYS A 298 26.71 4.90 9.76
CA LYS A 298 26.90 4.70 8.30
C LYS A 298 27.26 3.25 7.95
N ALA A 299 28.12 2.62 8.74
CA ALA A 299 28.53 1.22 8.53
C ALA A 299 27.35 0.24 8.65
N LYS A 300 26.52 0.38 9.69
CA LYS A 300 25.34 -0.48 9.89
C LYS A 300 24.26 -0.19 8.84
N LEU A 301 24.10 1.06 8.42
CA LEU A 301 23.19 1.43 7.33
C LEU A 301 23.60 0.81 6.00
N LYS A 302 24.89 0.86 5.64
CA LYS A 302 25.41 0.18 4.44
C LYS A 302 25.20 -1.34 4.52
N LYS A 303 25.52 -1.95 5.67
CA LYS A 303 25.36 -3.39 5.88
C LYS A 303 23.89 -3.83 5.76
N VAL A 304 22.94 -3.08 6.33
CA VAL A 304 21.52 -3.43 6.22
C VAL A 304 21.01 -3.27 4.79
N THR A 305 21.45 -2.22 4.09
CA THR A 305 21.13 -2.00 2.68
C THR A 305 21.58 -3.20 1.84
N GLN A 306 22.85 -3.62 1.97
CA GLN A 306 23.38 -4.78 1.25
C GLN A 306 22.58 -6.06 1.52
N LEU A 307 22.23 -6.32 2.78
CA LEU A 307 21.45 -7.52 3.13
C LEU A 307 20.01 -7.47 2.62
N LEU A 308 19.37 -6.30 2.61
CA LEU A 308 18.04 -6.13 2.02
C LEU A 308 18.06 -6.33 0.51
N PHE A 309 19.10 -5.83 -0.17
CA PHE A 309 19.31 -6.08 -1.60
C PHE A 309 19.57 -7.57 -1.89
N LEU A 310 20.31 -8.27 -1.03
CA LEU A 310 20.51 -9.71 -1.15
C LEU A 310 19.17 -10.46 -1.06
N TRP A 311 18.37 -10.20 -0.03
CA TRP A 311 17.03 -10.80 0.11
C TRP A 311 16.10 -10.45 -1.05
N GLY A 312 16.07 -9.18 -1.45
CA GLY A 312 15.25 -8.72 -2.57
C GLY A 312 15.65 -9.37 -3.89
N THR A 313 16.95 -9.52 -4.15
CA THR A 313 17.46 -10.20 -5.35
C THR A 313 17.13 -11.69 -5.33
N SER A 314 17.32 -12.37 -4.18
CA SER A 314 16.94 -13.78 -4.03
C SER A 314 15.44 -14.00 -4.30
N LEU A 315 14.57 -13.16 -3.75
CA LEU A 315 13.13 -13.24 -4.00
C LEU A 315 12.78 -12.91 -5.45
N ALA A 316 13.42 -11.90 -6.04
CA ALA A 316 13.22 -11.56 -7.45
C ALA A 316 13.53 -12.75 -8.35
N ILE A 317 14.67 -13.40 -8.15
CA ILE A 317 15.06 -14.61 -8.91
C ILE A 317 14.02 -15.71 -8.71
N VAL A 318 13.65 -16.03 -7.46
CA VAL A 318 12.68 -17.09 -7.17
C VAL A 318 11.33 -16.81 -7.84
N PHE A 319 10.77 -15.61 -7.67
CA PHE A 319 9.48 -15.26 -8.28
C PHE A 319 9.56 -15.23 -9.81
N SER A 320 10.64 -14.70 -10.40
CA SER A 320 10.83 -14.71 -11.85
C SER A 320 10.91 -16.11 -12.42
N LEU A 321 11.61 -17.04 -11.76
CA LEU A 321 11.67 -18.45 -12.19
C LEU A 321 10.29 -19.12 -12.05
N ILE A 322 9.57 -18.88 -10.94
CA ILE A 322 8.20 -19.38 -10.77
C ILE A 322 7.29 -18.86 -11.88
N TYR A 323 7.36 -17.57 -12.20
CA TYR A 323 6.51 -16.99 -13.25
C TYR A 323 6.89 -17.47 -14.65
N LEU A 324 8.17 -17.70 -14.92
CA LEU A 324 8.64 -18.23 -16.19
C LEU A 324 8.18 -19.68 -16.42
N PHE A 325 8.30 -20.55 -15.42
CA PHE A 325 8.01 -21.98 -15.57
C PHE A 325 6.58 -22.38 -15.20
N ALA A 326 5.96 -21.68 -14.25
CA ALA A 326 4.62 -21.96 -13.75
C ALA A 326 3.58 -20.89 -14.13
N GLY A 327 3.94 -19.90 -14.94
CA GLY A 327 3.06 -18.77 -15.27
C GLY A 327 1.73 -19.20 -15.91
N ASN A 328 1.76 -20.17 -16.82
CA ASN A 328 0.55 -20.71 -17.46
C ASN A 328 -0.37 -21.39 -16.44
N GLN A 329 0.20 -22.14 -15.50
CA GLN A 329 -0.51 -22.85 -14.45
C GLN A 329 -1.12 -21.85 -13.46
N ILE A 330 -0.40 -20.79 -13.12
CA ILE A 330 -0.92 -19.70 -12.28
C ILE A 330 -2.09 -19.02 -12.99
N VAL A 331 -1.98 -18.71 -14.29
CA VAL A 331 -3.11 -18.15 -15.06
C VAL A 331 -4.30 -19.11 -15.06
N ALA A 332 -4.07 -20.42 -15.18
CA ALA A 332 -5.13 -21.42 -15.13
C ALA A 332 -5.84 -21.49 -13.76
N LEU A 333 -5.13 -21.20 -12.66
CA LEU A 333 -5.73 -21.05 -11.34
C LEU A 333 -6.57 -19.77 -11.18
N LEU A 334 -6.30 -18.73 -11.98
CA LEU A 334 -6.98 -17.44 -11.89
C LEU A 334 -8.24 -17.36 -12.78
N THR A 335 -8.37 -18.21 -13.80
CA THR A 335 -9.55 -18.20 -14.68
C THR A 335 -9.79 -19.57 -15.32
N ASP A 336 -11.05 -19.97 -15.45
CA ASP A 336 -11.46 -21.17 -16.18
C ASP A 336 -11.67 -20.94 -17.69
N GLN A 337 -11.63 -19.69 -18.15
CA GLN A 337 -11.89 -19.36 -19.55
C GLN A 337 -10.69 -19.70 -20.44
N ALA A 338 -10.83 -20.76 -21.24
CA ALA A 338 -9.78 -21.21 -22.17
C ALA A 338 -9.33 -20.11 -23.14
N SER A 339 -10.27 -19.32 -23.68
CA SER A 339 -9.98 -18.19 -24.57
C SER A 339 -9.09 -17.14 -23.92
N LEU A 340 -9.29 -16.87 -22.62
CA LEU A 340 -8.50 -15.90 -21.86
C LEU A 340 -7.11 -16.45 -21.52
N ARG A 341 -7.01 -17.75 -21.19
CA ARG A 341 -5.73 -18.44 -20.97
C ARG A 341 -4.86 -18.37 -22.23
N GLU A 342 -5.42 -18.73 -23.39
CA GLU A 342 -4.70 -18.67 -24.68
C GLU A 342 -4.27 -17.25 -25.03
N ALA A 343 -5.14 -16.26 -24.81
CA ALA A 343 -4.81 -14.85 -25.07
C ALA A 343 -3.71 -14.30 -24.13
N ALA A 344 -3.55 -14.87 -22.93
CA ALA A 344 -2.54 -14.45 -21.96
C ALA A 344 -1.14 -15.02 -22.25
N ARG A 345 -1.05 -16.22 -22.87
CA ARG A 345 0.22 -16.93 -23.11
C ARG A 345 1.34 -16.05 -23.68
N PRO A 346 1.11 -15.21 -24.71
CA PRO A 346 2.18 -14.40 -25.32
C PRO A 346 2.77 -13.34 -24.38
N PHE A 347 2.07 -12.98 -23.30
CA PHE A 347 2.45 -11.88 -22.41
C PHE A 347 2.98 -12.35 -21.05
N ILE A 348 2.97 -13.65 -20.75
CA ILE A 348 3.41 -14.20 -19.46
C ILE A 348 4.90 -13.89 -19.20
N TRP A 349 5.73 -13.85 -20.24
CA TRP A 349 7.15 -13.53 -20.06
C TRP A 349 7.36 -12.13 -19.46
N TRP A 350 6.45 -11.18 -19.69
CA TRP A 350 6.50 -9.86 -19.06
C TRP A 350 6.34 -9.95 -17.53
N THR A 351 5.50 -10.86 -17.04
CA THR A 351 5.33 -11.05 -15.59
C THR A 351 6.61 -11.62 -14.97
N ALA A 352 7.34 -12.48 -15.69
CA ALA A 352 8.64 -12.96 -15.24
C ALA A 352 9.70 -11.84 -15.12
N LEU A 353 9.58 -10.74 -15.86
CA LEU A 353 10.48 -9.58 -15.74
C LEU A 353 10.13 -8.62 -14.62
N VAL A 354 8.89 -8.65 -14.12
CA VAL A 354 8.43 -7.76 -13.04
C VAL A 354 9.31 -7.87 -11.78
N PRO A 355 9.62 -9.07 -11.24
CA PRO A 355 10.42 -9.16 -10.02
C PRO A 355 11.84 -8.63 -10.19
N ILE A 356 12.51 -9.00 -11.29
CA ILE A 356 13.90 -8.59 -11.59
C ILE A 356 14.01 -7.08 -11.81
N SER A 357 13.05 -6.48 -12.52
CA SER A 357 13.02 -5.04 -12.73
C SER A 357 12.63 -4.26 -11.47
N GLY A 358 11.76 -4.82 -10.62
CA GLY A 358 11.11 -4.06 -9.56
C GLY A 358 11.69 -4.16 -8.17
N PHE A 359 12.38 -5.25 -7.80
CA PHE A 359 12.77 -5.48 -6.42
C PHE A 359 13.57 -4.30 -5.82
N ALA A 360 14.46 -3.70 -6.61
CA ALA A 360 15.29 -2.58 -6.18
C ALA A 360 14.45 -1.36 -5.78
N ALA A 361 13.35 -1.08 -6.50
CA ALA A 361 12.47 0.03 -6.19
C ALA A 361 11.78 -0.15 -4.83
N PHE A 362 11.32 -1.35 -4.50
CA PHE A 362 10.70 -1.64 -3.20
C PHE A 362 11.71 -1.51 -2.05
N ILE A 363 12.91 -2.09 -2.21
CA ILE A 363 13.96 -2.02 -1.18
C ILE A 363 14.40 -0.58 -0.96
N TRP A 364 14.65 0.18 -2.04
CA TRP A 364 14.99 1.58 -1.93
C TRP A 364 13.86 2.40 -1.32
N ASP A 365 12.61 2.14 -1.68
CA ASP A 365 11.48 2.88 -1.12
C ASP A 365 11.49 2.80 0.41
N GLY A 366 11.68 1.60 0.97
CA GLY A 366 11.85 1.41 2.41
C GLY A 366 13.04 2.20 2.98
N ILE A 367 14.23 2.10 2.37
CA ILE A 367 15.44 2.78 2.87
C ILE A 367 15.31 4.31 2.80
N TYR A 368 14.71 4.85 1.74
CA TYR A 368 14.46 6.28 1.56
C TYR A 368 13.47 6.82 2.59
N ILE A 369 12.39 6.08 2.86
CA ILE A 369 11.43 6.44 3.91
C ILE A 369 12.11 6.42 5.27
N GLY A 370 12.86 5.36 5.59
CA GLY A 370 13.63 5.25 6.83
C GLY A 370 14.58 6.43 7.04
N ALA A 371 15.31 6.83 5.99
CA ALA A 371 16.21 7.98 6.01
C ALA A 371 15.52 9.36 5.86
N THR A 372 14.19 9.38 5.81
CA THR A 372 13.35 10.56 5.52
C THR A 372 13.85 11.37 4.30
N ALA A 373 14.41 10.67 3.31
CA ALA A 373 15.02 11.24 2.11
C ALA A 373 13.98 11.46 0.99
N SER A 374 12.78 11.94 1.35
CA SER A 374 11.59 11.99 0.50
C SER A 374 11.77 12.71 -0.83
N LYS A 375 12.57 13.78 -0.88
CA LYS A 375 12.88 14.51 -2.12
C LYS A 375 13.52 13.62 -3.19
N GLY A 376 14.47 12.77 -2.80
CA GLY A 376 15.13 11.87 -3.74
C GLY A 376 14.20 10.77 -4.22
N MET A 377 13.30 10.28 -3.35
CA MET A 377 12.25 9.33 -3.70
C MET A 377 11.26 9.93 -4.71
N ARG A 378 10.74 11.14 -4.43
CA ARG A 378 9.84 11.87 -5.34
C ARG A 378 10.49 12.13 -6.70
N ASN A 379 11.71 12.66 -6.71
CA ASN A 379 12.39 12.98 -7.97
C ASN A 379 12.68 11.72 -8.80
N SER A 380 13.05 10.61 -8.16
CA SER A 380 13.22 9.33 -8.85
C SER A 380 11.92 8.84 -9.47
N MET A 381 10.80 9.01 -8.77
CA MET A 381 9.49 8.65 -9.29
C MET A 381 9.08 9.50 -10.49
N LEU A 382 9.22 10.83 -10.39
CA LEU A 382 8.95 11.74 -11.51
C LEU A 382 9.83 11.43 -12.71
N ALA A 383 11.12 11.17 -12.50
CA ALA A 383 12.05 10.77 -13.56
C ALA A 383 11.61 9.44 -14.21
N ALA A 384 11.24 8.43 -13.42
CA ALA A 384 10.76 7.16 -13.96
C ALA A 384 9.47 7.32 -14.77
N THR A 385 8.53 8.16 -14.32
CA THR A 385 7.29 8.44 -15.05
C THR A 385 7.55 9.20 -16.35
N PHE A 386 8.24 10.33 -16.29
CA PHE A 386 8.34 11.24 -17.45
C PHE A 386 9.50 10.94 -18.40
N LEU A 387 10.57 10.29 -17.93
CA LEU A 387 11.74 9.98 -18.76
C LEU A 387 11.74 8.54 -19.27
N LEU A 388 11.01 7.62 -18.64
CA LEU A 388 11.01 6.20 -19.02
C LEU A 388 9.62 5.68 -19.39
N PHE A 389 8.62 5.84 -18.52
CA PHE A 389 7.27 5.33 -18.80
C PHE A 389 6.63 6.02 -20.01
N VAL A 390 6.52 7.35 -19.97
CA VAL A 390 5.84 8.12 -21.02
C VAL A 390 6.54 7.95 -22.38
N PRO A 391 7.88 8.15 -22.49
CA PRO A 391 8.57 7.93 -23.77
C PRO A 391 8.53 6.45 -24.19
N GLY A 392 8.71 5.52 -23.25
CA GLY A 392 8.66 4.08 -23.54
C GLY A 392 7.33 3.63 -24.14
N PHE A 393 6.20 4.19 -23.68
CA PHE A 393 4.92 3.90 -24.31
C PHE A 393 4.79 4.61 -25.67
N LEU A 394 5.08 5.92 -25.73
CA LEU A 394 4.85 6.71 -26.95
C LEU A 394 5.71 6.28 -28.14
N LEU A 395 6.93 5.81 -27.91
CA LEU A 395 7.84 5.37 -28.99
C LEU A 395 7.43 4.01 -29.58
N PHE A 396 6.81 3.14 -28.79
CA PHE A 396 6.53 1.75 -29.20
C PHE A 396 5.03 1.44 -29.35
N LYS A 397 4.12 2.37 -29.05
CA LYS A 397 2.66 2.14 -29.09
C LYS A 397 2.16 1.63 -30.45
N ASP A 398 2.74 2.13 -31.56
CA ASP A 398 2.26 1.86 -32.91
C ASP A 398 2.84 0.54 -33.46
N SER A 399 4.04 0.14 -33.02
CA SER A 399 4.72 -1.09 -33.45
C SER A 399 4.38 -2.31 -32.59
N MET A 400 4.21 -2.13 -31.27
CA MET A 400 4.15 -3.22 -30.29
C MET A 400 2.79 -3.38 -29.61
N ARG A 401 1.83 -2.45 -29.81
CA ARG A 401 0.47 -2.51 -29.24
C ARG A 401 0.49 -2.77 -27.71
N ASN A 402 0.05 -3.94 -27.25
CA ASN A 402 -0.01 -4.28 -25.82
C ASN A 402 1.39 -4.49 -25.21
N ASP A 403 2.34 -5.00 -25.96
CA ASP A 403 3.72 -5.18 -25.50
C ASP A 403 4.38 -3.83 -25.17
N ALA A 404 3.98 -2.74 -25.84
CA ALA A 404 4.44 -1.39 -25.52
C ALA A 404 4.00 -0.96 -24.10
N LEU A 405 2.80 -1.36 -23.65
CA LEU A 405 2.33 -1.06 -22.30
C LEU A 405 3.16 -1.80 -21.24
N TRP A 406 3.42 -3.08 -21.45
CA TRP A 406 4.24 -3.89 -20.55
C TRP A 406 5.69 -3.41 -20.53
N LEU A 407 6.28 -3.11 -21.69
CA LEU A 407 7.62 -2.53 -21.77
C LEU A 407 7.71 -1.23 -20.98
N ALA A 408 6.77 -0.30 -21.21
CA ALA A 408 6.74 0.96 -20.48
C ALA A 408 6.62 0.75 -18.96
N MET A 409 5.78 -0.20 -18.52
CA MET A 409 5.64 -0.54 -17.10
C MET A 409 6.94 -1.12 -16.52
N ILE A 410 7.62 -2.02 -17.23
CA ILE A 410 8.91 -2.59 -16.80
C ILE A 410 9.97 -1.50 -16.71
N LEU A 411 10.06 -0.61 -17.70
CA LEU A 411 10.97 0.53 -17.70
C LEU A 411 10.69 1.48 -16.53
N PHE A 412 9.42 1.74 -16.22
CA PHE A 412 9.02 2.54 -15.06
C PHE A 412 9.50 1.92 -13.74
N VAL A 413 9.19 0.64 -13.54
CA VAL A 413 9.50 -0.09 -12.31
C VAL A 413 11.02 -0.23 -12.12
N PHE A 414 11.76 -0.54 -13.20
CA PHE A 414 13.21 -0.55 -13.22
C PHE A 414 13.80 0.84 -12.94
N GLY A 415 13.30 1.86 -13.64
CA GLY A 415 13.73 3.25 -13.55
C GLY A 415 13.67 3.79 -12.13
N ARG A 416 12.60 3.48 -11.40
CA ARG A 416 12.45 3.85 -9.97
C ARG A 416 13.64 3.36 -9.15
N GLY A 417 13.97 2.07 -9.26
CA GLY A 417 15.08 1.46 -8.55
C GLY A 417 16.44 2.02 -8.99
N LEU A 418 16.62 2.23 -10.29
CA LEU A 418 17.84 2.79 -10.87
C LEU A 418 18.11 4.22 -10.37
N PHE A 419 17.13 5.12 -10.53
CA PHE A 419 17.29 6.52 -10.12
C PHE A 419 17.50 6.68 -8.61
N GLN A 420 16.80 5.87 -7.79
CA GLN A 420 17.07 5.83 -6.35
C GLN A 420 18.47 5.32 -6.05
N THR A 421 18.97 4.30 -6.76
CA THR A 421 20.35 3.81 -6.59
C THR A 421 21.38 4.92 -6.85
N ILE A 422 21.21 5.67 -7.95
CA ILE A 422 22.09 6.77 -8.32
C ILE A 422 22.07 7.89 -7.26
N LEU A 423 20.88 8.25 -6.77
CA LEU A 423 20.72 9.33 -5.81
C LEU A 423 21.10 8.92 -4.37
N ALA A 424 21.12 7.63 -4.03
CA ALA A 424 21.25 7.15 -2.65
C ALA A 424 22.52 7.64 -1.94
N LYS A 425 23.65 7.71 -2.66
CA LYS A 425 24.93 8.21 -2.10
C LYS A 425 24.76 9.62 -1.53
N ARG A 426 24.17 10.53 -2.31
CA ARG A 426 23.96 11.94 -1.94
C ARG A 426 22.78 12.10 -0.98
N ALA A 427 21.66 11.43 -1.25
CA ALA A 427 20.40 11.61 -0.54
C ALA A 427 20.38 10.96 0.85
N ILE A 428 21.22 9.95 1.08
CA ILE A 428 21.21 9.14 2.31
C ILE A 428 22.62 9.08 2.93
N PHE A 429 23.58 8.44 2.26
CA PHE A 429 24.84 8.07 2.90
C PHE A 429 25.77 9.25 3.22
N ASN A 430 25.68 10.35 2.48
CA ASN A 430 26.47 11.57 2.73
C ASN A 430 25.84 12.48 3.80
N ARG A 431 24.61 12.21 4.26
CA ARG A 431 23.96 12.96 5.35
C ARG A 431 24.35 12.47 6.75
N ILE A 432 25.07 11.34 6.81
CA ILE A 432 25.63 10.82 8.05
C ILE A 432 27.09 11.27 8.10
N THR A 433 27.36 12.22 9.00
CA THR A 433 28.70 12.67 9.39
C THR A 433 29.42 11.62 10.20
#